data_AF-A0A951FWE5-F1
#
_entry.id   AF-A0A951FWE5-F1
#
_cell.length_a   1.000
_cell.length_b   1.000
_cell.length_c   1.000
_cell.angle_alpha   90.00
_cell.angle_beta   90.00
_cell.angle_gamma   90.00
#
_symmetry.space_group_name_H-M   'P 1'
#
loop_
_entity.id
_entity.type
_entity.pdbx_description
1 polymer ?
#
loop_
_entity_poly.entity_id
_entity_poly.type
_entity_poly.pdbx_seq_one_letter_code
_entity_poly.pdbx_strand_id
1 'polypeptide(L)'
;MTTISTTLYSDPACPWAYSESPALRVIEWRYGDQLDWHLVLVGLTEEASQYEARGYTPVRGVLGQARFRERYGMPFSTQIKPRMSATSRACRAVVAARMQQPGSEWRVFRALQLANFNSPMLLDDDANLAEALRIVPGIDPDQIVASIDAPEVVEVYRADREQTRTAAGSAAELQGKTATTDGPVRFTAPSIVFERSGTQLVAGGFQPVEAYDILIANLDPTLHREPPPEDPAPLLERFPDGLTTQEVAALLTKGNDRPDRGAAEMALLQLVGGGTAVRHPLGDDAVWQSATARDALDFTARQAVAVG
;
A
#
# COMPACT_ATOMS: atom_id res chain seq x y z
N MET A 1 17.21 21.35 5.52
CA MET A 1 17.46 20.12 6.30
C MET A 1 17.61 18.99 5.30
N THR A 2 18.56 18.07 5.48
CA THR A 2 18.70 16.90 4.62
C THR A 2 17.68 15.84 5.03
N THR A 3 16.74 15.58 4.12
CA THR A 3 15.67 14.57 4.21
C THR A 3 16.23 13.16 4.41
N ILE A 4 15.50 12.29 5.11
CA ILE A 4 15.83 10.85 5.20
C ILE A 4 15.34 10.16 3.92
N SER A 5 16.25 9.55 3.18
CA SER A 5 15.86 8.68 2.05
C SER A 5 15.19 7.43 2.60
N THR A 6 14.00 7.12 2.09
CA THR A 6 13.12 6.07 2.58
C THR A 6 12.69 5.17 1.43
N THR A 7 13.32 4.01 1.31
CA THR A 7 12.99 3.03 0.27
C THR A 7 12.01 1.99 0.80
N LEU A 8 10.80 1.95 0.23
CA LEU A 8 9.78 0.94 0.50
C LEU A 8 9.86 -0.17 -0.55
N TYR A 9 10.21 -1.38 -0.12
CA TYR A 9 10.13 -2.59 -0.94
C TYR A 9 8.75 -3.22 -0.76
N SER A 10 7.95 -3.29 -1.83
CA SER A 10 6.56 -3.71 -1.71
C SER A 10 6.02 -4.41 -2.97
N ASP A 11 4.79 -4.90 -2.88
CA ASP A 11 4.05 -5.52 -3.98
C ASP A 11 2.54 -5.27 -3.79
N PRO A 12 1.79 -4.84 -4.82
CA PRO A 12 0.38 -4.48 -4.68
C PRO A 12 -0.52 -5.67 -4.31
N ALA A 13 -0.04 -6.91 -4.52
CA ALA A 13 -0.75 -8.13 -4.18
C ALA A 13 -0.30 -8.76 -2.84
N CYS A 14 0.65 -8.15 -2.11
CA CYS A 14 1.08 -8.67 -0.82
C CYS A 14 0.11 -8.28 0.31
N PRO A 15 -0.54 -9.25 1.00
CA PRO A 15 -1.50 -8.93 2.07
C PRO A 15 -0.83 -8.30 3.29
N TRP A 16 0.45 -8.62 3.54
CA TRP A 16 1.23 -7.99 4.60
C TRP A 16 1.49 -6.51 4.29
N ALA A 17 1.88 -6.19 3.06
CA ALA A 17 2.16 -4.81 2.66
C ALA A 17 0.89 -3.95 2.64
N TYR A 18 -0.23 -4.51 2.19
CA TYR A 18 -1.51 -3.83 2.30
C TYR A 18 -1.93 -3.59 3.76
N SER A 19 -1.69 -4.57 4.64
CA SER A 19 -2.00 -4.44 6.07
C SER A 19 -1.06 -3.52 6.83
N GLU A 20 0.09 -3.16 6.25
CA GLU A 20 1.07 -2.22 6.82
C GLU A 20 0.69 -0.76 6.54
N SER A 21 -0.21 -0.50 5.59
CA SER A 21 -0.63 0.86 5.23
C SER A 21 -0.95 1.77 6.43
N PRO A 22 -1.67 1.31 7.50
CA PRO A 22 -1.88 2.14 8.69
C PRO A 22 -0.57 2.62 9.34
N ALA A 23 0.45 1.76 9.41
CA ALA A 23 1.73 2.14 9.99
C ALA A 23 2.49 3.14 9.11
N LEU A 24 2.45 2.94 7.79
CA LEU A 24 3.03 3.87 6.82
C LEU A 24 2.37 5.26 6.89
N ARG A 25 1.03 5.31 7.01
CA ARG A 25 0.31 6.58 7.16
C ARG A 25 0.71 7.31 8.44
N VAL A 26 0.93 6.59 9.54
CA VAL A 26 1.39 7.21 10.78
C VAL A 26 2.77 7.85 10.64
N ILE A 27 3.74 7.18 10.01
CA ILE A 27 5.07 7.79 9.81
C ILE A 27 5.05 8.90 8.74
N GLU A 28 4.17 8.80 7.73
CA GLU A 28 3.93 9.89 6.78
C GLU A 28 3.33 11.13 7.45
N TRP A 29 2.38 10.94 8.38
CA TRP A 29 1.81 12.04 9.17
C TRP A 29 2.85 12.67 10.10
N ARG A 30 3.57 11.84 10.86
CA ARG A 30 4.52 12.28 11.88
C ARG A 30 5.68 13.08 11.29
N TYR A 31 6.23 12.62 10.17
CA TYR A 31 7.48 13.17 9.64
C TYR A 31 7.29 13.93 8.33
N GLY A 32 6.20 13.72 7.59
CA GLY A 32 5.86 14.50 6.41
C GLY A 32 6.97 14.51 5.35
N ASP A 33 7.31 15.72 4.89
CA ASP A 33 8.32 16.00 3.88
C ASP A 33 9.78 15.79 4.36
N GLN A 34 9.97 15.40 5.62
CA GLN A 34 11.27 15.01 6.16
C GLN A 34 11.68 13.57 5.76
N LEU A 35 10.78 12.82 5.13
CA LEU A 35 11.04 11.52 4.51
C LEU A 35 10.88 11.62 2.98
N ASP A 36 11.91 11.23 2.23
CA ASP A 36 11.88 11.15 0.77
C ASP A 36 11.61 9.71 0.34
N TRP A 37 10.43 9.45 -0.21
CA TRP A 37 9.96 8.10 -0.44
C TRP A 37 10.27 7.59 -1.85
N HIS A 38 10.80 6.37 -1.90
CA HIS A 38 10.99 5.62 -3.14
C HIS A 38 10.33 4.24 -3.03
N LEU A 39 9.49 3.90 -4.00
CA LEU A 39 8.83 2.59 -4.06
C LEU A 39 9.65 1.64 -4.94
N VAL A 40 9.95 0.44 -4.45
CA VAL A 40 10.64 -0.61 -5.21
C VAL A 40 9.76 -1.85 -5.25
N LEU A 41 9.45 -2.32 -6.47
CA LEU A 41 8.52 -3.42 -6.67
C LEU A 41 9.22 -4.78 -6.57
N VAL A 42 8.77 -5.62 -5.64
CA VAL A 42 9.36 -6.94 -5.35
C VAL A 42 9.02 -7.97 -6.45
N GLY A 43 7.77 -7.97 -6.94
CA GLY A 43 7.32 -8.96 -7.91
C GLY A 43 7.25 -10.37 -7.32
N LEU A 44 6.20 -10.66 -6.54
CA LEU A 44 6.05 -11.93 -5.81
C LEU A 44 5.95 -13.16 -6.73
N THR A 45 5.22 -13.06 -7.84
CA THR A 45 5.12 -14.10 -8.88
C THR A 45 4.94 -13.48 -10.27
N GLU A 46 5.62 -14.08 -11.24
CA GLU A 46 5.47 -13.76 -12.66
C GLU A 46 4.28 -14.50 -13.28
N GLU A 47 3.99 -15.72 -12.81
CA GLU A 47 2.88 -16.54 -13.29
C GLU A 47 2.02 -17.05 -12.14
N ALA A 48 0.71 -17.17 -12.38
CA ALA A 48 -0.24 -17.71 -11.42
C ALA A 48 0.10 -19.17 -11.03
N SER A 49 0.65 -19.94 -11.97
CA SER A 49 1.11 -21.33 -11.81
C SER A 49 2.10 -21.49 -10.65
N GLN A 50 2.91 -20.47 -10.35
CA GLN A 50 3.88 -20.49 -9.25
C GLN A 50 3.19 -20.51 -7.89
N TYR A 51 2.05 -19.82 -7.75
CA TYR A 51 1.24 -19.90 -6.54
C TYR A 51 0.52 -21.25 -6.43
N GLU A 52 -0.02 -21.75 -7.53
CA GLU A 52 -0.70 -23.05 -7.58
C GLU A 52 0.25 -24.19 -7.19
N ALA A 53 1.48 -24.19 -7.70
CA ALA A 53 2.53 -25.15 -7.33
C ALA A 53 2.89 -25.11 -5.83
N ARG A 54 2.70 -23.96 -5.17
CA ARG A 54 2.87 -23.81 -3.71
C ARG A 54 1.60 -24.18 -2.92
N GLY A 55 0.57 -24.70 -3.60
CA GLY A 55 -0.71 -25.12 -3.00
C GLY A 55 -1.64 -23.96 -2.63
N TYR A 56 -1.49 -22.80 -3.28
CA TYR A 56 -2.49 -21.73 -3.17
C TYR A 56 -3.68 -22.02 -4.08
N THR A 57 -4.86 -21.69 -3.60
CA THR A 57 -6.12 -21.74 -4.34
C THR A 57 -6.90 -20.46 -4.05
N PRO A 58 -7.86 -20.06 -4.90
CA PRO A 58 -8.68 -18.88 -4.63
C PRO A 58 -9.38 -18.93 -3.25
N VAL A 59 -9.89 -20.11 -2.85
CA VAL A 59 -10.48 -20.33 -1.53
C VAL A 59 -9.46 -20.12 -0.42
N ARG A 60 -8.25 -20.67 -0.54
CA ARG A 60 -7.18 -20.46 0.45
C ARG A 60 -6.79 -18.98 0.54
N GLY A 61 -6.83 -18.25 -0.58
CA GLY A 61 -6.66 -16.81 -0.65
C GLY A 61 -7.68 -16.08 0.24
N VAL A 62 -8.97 -16.31 0.04
CA VAL A 62 -10.05 -15.68 0.84
C VAL A 62 -9.98 -16.06 2.31
N LEU A 63 -9.68 -17.32 2.65
CA LEU A 63 -9.46 -17.73 4.05
C LEU A 63 -8.25 -17.01 4.68
N GLY A 64 -7.22 -16.71 3.87
CA GLY A 64 -6.13 -15.81 4.24
C GLY A 64 -6.66 -14.41 4.54
N GLN A 65 -7.35 -13.80 3.58
CA GLN A 65 -7.90 -12.44 3.69
C GLN A 65 -8.80 -12.27 4.92
N ALA A 66 -9.68 -13.23 5.23
CA ALA A 66 -10.51 -13.19 6.43
C ALA A 66 -9.68 -13.12 7.73
N ARG A 67 -8.56 -13.86 7.81
CA ARG A 67 -7.64 -13.78 8.96
C ARG A 67 -6.88 -12.47 9.03
N PHE A 68 -6.49 -11.90 7.88
CA PHE A 68 -5.83 -10.59 7.85
C PHE A 68 -6.78 -9.47 8.28
N ARG A 69 -8.02 -9.51 7.82
CA ARG A 69 -9.11 -8.61 8.25
C ARG A 69 -9.26 -8.62 9.77
N GLU A 70 -9.43 -9.80 10.37
CA GLU A 70 -9.58 -9.94 11.83
C GLU A 70 -8.33 -9.45 12.59
N ARG A 71 -7.14 -9.76 12.07
CA ARG A 71 -5.88 -9.47 12.76
C ARG A 71 -5.44 -8.01 12.67
N TYR A 72 -5.65 -7.36 11.52
CA TYR A 72 -5.06 -6.05 11.23
C TYR A 72 -6.09 -4.95 10.95
N GLY A 73 -7.38 -5.28 10.80
CA GLY A 73 -8.46 -4.31 10.68
C GLY A 73 -8.59 -3.59 9.33
N MET A 74 -7.62 -3.76 8.41
CA MET A 74 -7.74 -3.29 7.02
C MET A 74 -8.90 -3.99 6.31
N PRO A 75 -9.59 -3.31 5.38
CA PRO A 75 -10.72 -3.89 4.67
C PRO A 75 -10.29 -5.02 3.74
N PHE A 76 -11.03 -6.13 3.78
CA PHE A 76 -10.91 -7.22 2.82
C PHE A 76 -12.29 -7.71 2.40
N SER A 77 -12.46 -7.95 1.11
CA SER A 77 -13.60 -8.71 0.60
C SER A 77 -13.39 -10.20 0.84
N THR A 78 -14.49 -10.93 1.05
CA THR A 78 -14.50 -12.39 1.10
C THR A 78 -15.05 -13.03 -0.19
N GLN A 79 -15.16 -12.25 -1.26
CA GLN A 79 -15.52 -12.79 -2.58
C GLN A 79 -14.36 -13.62 -3.15
N ILE A 80 -14.70 -14.81 -3.64
CA ILE A 80 -13.72 -15.75 -4.20
C ILE A 80 -13.37 -15.32 -5.63
N LYS A 81 -12.08 -15.14 -5.89
CA LYS A 81 -11.57 -14.88 -7.25
C LYS A 81 -11.80 -16.09 -8.16
N PRO A 82 -12.06 -15.89 -9.46
CA PRO A 82 -12.31 -17.01 -10.38
C PRO A 82 -11.09 -17.92 -10.58
N ARG A 83 -9.87 -17.40 -10.39
CA ARG A 83 -8.61 -18.14 -10.48
C ARG A 83 -7.50 -17.46 -9.65
N MET A 84 -6.34 -18.09 -9.55
CA MET A 84 -5.14 -17.42 -9.03
C MET A 84 -4.67 -16.32 -10.00
N SER A 85 -4.04 -15.29 -9.44
CA SER A 85 -3.49 -14.14 -10.18
C SER A 85 -1.99 -14.02 -9.92
N ALA A 86 -1.20 -13.78 -10.96
CA ALA A 86 0.17 -13.30 -10.82
C ALA A 86 0.20 -11.83 -10.35
N THR A 87 1.38 -11.34 -9.95
CA THR A 87 1.55 -9.97 -9.43
C THR A 87 2.39 -9.07 -10.34
N SER A 88 3.22 -9.65 -11.22
CA SER A 88 4.19 -8.88 -12.01
C SER A 88 3.58 -7.89 -12.99
N ARG A 89 2.41 -8.19 -13.60
CA ARG A 89 1.70 -7.25 -14.48
C ARG A 89 1.28 -5.98 -13.72
N ALA A 90 0.73 -6.13 -12.51
CA ALA A 90 0.42 -4.99 -11.63
C ALA A 90 1.68 -4.21 -11.19
N CYS A 91 2.78 -4.90 -10.86
CA CYS A 91 4.04 -4.22 -10.57
C CYS A 91 4.53 -3.38 -11.77
N ARG A 92 4.40 -3.91 -12.99
CA ARG A 92 4.78 -3.19 -14.20
C ARG A 92 3.83 -2.04 -14.54
N ALA A 93 2.55 -2.14 -14.20
CA ALA A 93 1.62 -1.01 -14.27
C ALA A 93 2.05 0.14 -13.34
N VAL A 94 2.52 -0.16 -12.12
CA VAL A 94 3.09 0.83 -11.20
C VAL A 94 4.34 1.49 -11.77
N VAL A 95 5.24 0.70 -12.37
CA VAL A 95 6.46 1.20 -13.03
C VAL A 95 6.12 2.07 -14.25
N ALA A 96 5.21 1.62 -15.11
CA ALA A 96 4.75 2.37 -16.27
C ALA A 96 4.18 3.75 -15.86
N ALA A 97 3.35 3.78 -14.80
CA ALA A 97 2.85 5.02 -14.25
C ALA A 97 3.98 5.94 -13.75
N ARG A 98 4.95 5.41 -12.99
CA ARG A 98 6.15 6.16 -12.57
C ARG A 98 6.90 6.78 -13.75
N MET A 99 7.09 6.02 -14.81
CA MET A 99 7.84 6.45 -16.00
C MET A 99 7.12 7.53 -16.80
N GLN A 100 5.79 7.42 -16.92
CA GLN A 100 4.97 8.40 -17.63
C GLN A 100 4.81 9.69 -16.81
N GLN A 101 4.58 9.55 -15.50
CA GLN A 101 4.38 10.67 -14.58
C GLN A 101 4.94 10.31 -13.18
N PRO A 102 6.17 10.73 -12.85
CA PRO A 102 6.76 10.50 -11.54
C PRO A 102 5.86 11.01 -10.40
N GLY A 103 5.71 10.20 -9.36
CA GLY A 103 4.80 10.42 -8.23
C GLY A 103 3.44 9.73 -8.39
N SER A 104 2.99 9.45 -9.62
CA SER A 104 1.70 8.79 -9.87
C SER A 104 1.69 7.32 -9.41
N GLU A 105 2.86 6.69 -9.28
CA GLU A 105 2.99 5.29 -8.90
C GLU A 105 2.39 4.98 -7.52
N TRP A 106 2.37 5.94 -6.60
CA TRP A 106 1.83 5.75 -5.26
C TRP A 106 0.30 5.59 -5.29
N ARG A 107 -0.36 6.37 -6.15
CA ARG A 107 -1.81 6.33 -6.34
C ARG A 107 -2.22 5.08 -7.11
N VAL A 108 -1.46 4.72 -8.14
CA VAL A 108 -1.61 3.47 -8.89
C VAL A 108 -1.40 2.26 -7.98
N PHE A 109 -0.35 2.25 -7.17
CA PHE A 109 -0.07 1.19 -6.19
C PHE A 109 -1.22 1.03 -5.20
N ARG A 110 -1.72 2.14 -4.62
CA ARG A 110 -2.88 2.13 -3.73
C ARG A 110 -4.14 1.60 -4.43
N ALA A 111 -4.45 2.08 -5.63
CA ALA A 111 -5.62 1.64 -6.39
C ALA A 111 -5.61 0.12 -6.66
N LEU A 112 -4.44 -0.42 -7.01
CA LEU A 112 -4.24 -1.86 -7.25
C LEU A 112 -4.34 -2.68 -5.97
N GLN A 113 -3.79 -2.19 -4.85
CA GLN A 113 -3.97 -2.84 -3.55
C GLN A 113 -5.46 -2.91 -3.16
N LEU A 114 -6.16 -1.77 -3.25
CA LEU A 114 -7.59 -1.71 -2.92
C LEU A 114 -8.41 -2.63 -3.82
N ALA A 115 -8.14 -2.65 -5.13
CA ALA A 115 -8.80 -3.57 -6.06
C ALA A 115 -8.51 -5.03 -5.71
N ASN A 116 -7.26 -5.40 -5.48
CA ASN A 116 -6.86 -6.78 -5.26
C ASN A 116 -7.50 -7.39 -4.00
N PHE A 117 -7.61 -6.62 -2.93
CA PHE A 117 -8.09 -7.13 -1.64
C PHE A 117 -9.58 -6.92 -1.39
N ASN A 118 -10.26 -6.08 -2.19
CA ASN A 118 -11.67 -5.74 -1.96
C ASN A 118 -12.59 -6.04 -3.15
N SER A 119 -12.10 -6.80 -4.14
CA SER A 119 -12.89 -7.22 -5.30
C SER A 119 -12.41 -8.58 -5.83
N PRO A 120 -13.17 -9.25 -6.71
CA PRO A 120 -12.73 -10.47 -7.37
C PRO A 120 -11.78 -10.19 -8.55
N MET A 121 -11.39 -8.92 -8.79
CA MET A 121 -10.54 -8.53 -9.91
C MET A 121 -9.17 -9.24 -9.88
N LEU A 122 -8.64 -9.53 -11.06
CA LEU A 122 -7.35 -10.19 -11.26
C LEU A 122 -6.31 -9.16 -11.68
N LEU A 123 -5.17 -9.15 -11.00
CA LEU A 123 -4.08 -8.21 -11.27
C LEU A 123 -3.20 -8.63 -12.46
N ASP A 124 -3.48 -9.80 -13.05
CA ASP A 124 -2.84 -10.30 -14.26
C ASP A 124 -3.78 -10.31 -15.48
N ASP A 125 -4.92 -9.63 -15.38
CA ASP A 125 -5.87 -9.41 -16.47
C ASP A 125 -5.89 -7.93 -16.84
N ASP A 126 -5.71 -7.63 -18.13
CA ASP A 126 -5.51 -6.26 -18.61
C ASP A 126 -6.75 -5.38 -18.45
N ALA A 127 -7.94 -5.95 -18.68
CA ALA A 127 -9.19 -5.22 -18.48
C ALA A 127 -9.42 -4.92 -17.00
N ASN A 128 -9.08 -5.85 -16.11
CA ASN A 128 -9.19 -5.67 -14.66
C ASN A 128 -8.16 -4.65 -14.15
N LEU A 129 -6.94 -4.65 -14.69
CA LEU A 129 -5.94 -3.62 -14.39
C LEU A 129 -6.42 -2.24 -14.82
N ALA A 130 -6.85 -2.07 -16.08
CA ALA A 130 -7.35 -0.78 -16.56
C ALA A 130 -8.54 -0.30 -15.72
N GLU A 131 -9.49 -1.18 -15.43
CA GLU A 131 -10.64 -0.88 -14.58
C GLU A 131 -10.24 -0.46 -13.15
N ALA A 132 -9.27 -1.18 -12.55
CA ALA A 132 -8.77 -0.83 -11.23
C ALA A 132 -8.16 0.58 -11.19
N LEU A 133 -7.52 1.01 -12.28
CA LEU A 133 -6.84 2.30 -12.42
C LEU A 133 -7.75 3.47 -12.81
N ARG A 134 -8.98 3.23 -13.28
CA ARG A 134 -9.94 4.31 -13.64
C ARG A 134 -10.23 5.27 -12.50
N ILE A 135 -10.03 4.85 -11.25
CA ILE A 135 -10.24 5.70 -10.07
C ILE A 135 -9.12 6.72 -9.88
N VAL A 136 -8.00 6.63 -10.60
CA VAL A 136 -6.84 7.51 -10.42
C VAL A 136 -6.95 8.67 -11.42
N PRO A 137 -7.19 9.91 -10.97
CA PRO A 137 -7.23 11.05 -11.88
C PRO A 137 -5.83 11.40 -12.40
N GLY A 138 -5.79 11.89 -13.64
CA GLY A 138 -4.56 12.39 -14.26
C GLY A 138 -3.71 11.36 -15.00
N ILE A 139 -4.08 10.07 -14.96
CA ILE A 139 -3.43 9.01 -15.75
C ILE A 139 -4.35 8.49 -16.84
N ASP A 140 -3.78 7.85 -17.87
CA ASP A 140 -4.51 7.05 -18.86
C ASP A 140 -4.36 5.56 -18.53
N PRO A 141 -5.40 4.90 -17.97
CA PRO A 141 -5.34 3.48 -17.62
C PRO A 141 -5.02 2.57 -18.80
N ASP A 142 -5.60 2.85 -19.97
CA ASP A 142 -5.47 2.00 -21.15
C ASP A 142 -4.05 2.15 -21.73
N GLN A 143 -3.48 3.36 -21.72
CA GLN A 143 -2.10 3.60 -22.10
C GLN A 143 -1.11 2.92 -21.13
N ILE A 144 -1.34 2.99 -19.83
CA ILE A 144 -0.50 2.31 -18.83
C ILE A 144 -0.49 0.81 -19.09
N VAL A 145 -1.67 0.19 -19.19
CA VAL A 145 -1.80 -1.25 -19.42
C VAL A 145 -1.17 -1.67 -20.74
N ALA A 146 -1.36 -0.90 -21.82
CA ALA A 146 -0.72 -1.19 -23.11
C ALA A 146 0.81 -1.14 -23.07
N SER A 147 1.41 -0.42 -22.11
CA SER A 147 2.86 -0.24 -21.99
C SER A 147 3.56 -1.23 -21.05
N ILE A 148 2.84 -2.07 -20.28
CA ILE A 148 3.47 -2.89 -19.22
C ILE A 148 4.46 -3.95 -19.73
N ASP A 149 4.34 -4.35 -21.00
CA ASP A 149 5.23 -5.28 -21.68
C ASP A 149 6.27 -4.55 -22.57
N ALA A 150 6.29 -3.22 -22.58
CA ALA A 150 7.29 -2.44 -23.31
C ALA A 150 8.70 -2.70 -22.74
N PRO A 151 9.75 -2.86 -23.59
CA PRO A 151 11.09 -3.20 -23.13
C PRO A 151 11.62 -2.26 -22.03
N GLU A 152 11.38 -0.96 -22.16
CA GLU A 152 11.79 0.05 -21.20
C GLU A 152 11.11 -0.10 -19.83
N VAL A 153 9.83 -0.47 -19.79
CA VAL A 153 9.10 -0.74 -18.54
C VAL A 153 9.61 -2.02 -17.89
N VAL A 154 9.85 -3.06 -18.70
CA VAL A 154 10.39 -4.34 -18.22
C VAL A 154 11.79 -4.17 -17.65
N GLU A 155 12.66 -3.38 -18.28
CA GLU A 155 14.01 -3.11 -17.75
C GLU A 155 13.98 -2.37 -16.42
N VAL A 156 13.11 -1.36 -16.26
CA VAL A 156 12.97 -0.65 -14.97
C VAL A 156 12.40 -1.58 -13.90
N TYR A 157 11.39 -2.39 -14.22
CA TYR A 157 10.88 -3.41 -13.29
C TYR A 157 11.96 -4.45 -12.93
N ARG A 158 12.81 -4.86 -13.88
CA ARG A 158 13.94 -5.75 -13.59
C ARG A 158 14.92 -5.09 -12.63
N ALA A 159 15.22 -3.80 -12.79
CA ALA A 159 16.06 -3.04 -11.87
C ALA A 159 15.48 -3.00 -10.45
N ASP A 160 14.17 -2.75 -10.30
CA ASP A 160 13.49 -2.82 -9.00
C ASP A 160 13.67 -4.21 -8.36
N ARG A 161 13.44 -5.28 -9.14
CA ARG A 161 13.63 -6.66 -8.68
C ARG A 161 15.08 -6.95 -8.28
N GLU A 162 16.05 -6.48 -9.06
CA GLU A 162 17.48 -6.61 -8.74
C GLU A 162 17.82 -5.87 -7.44
N GLN A 163 17.30 -4.66 -7.24
CA GLN A 163 17.48 -3.91 -6.00
C GLN A 163 16.90 -4.65 -4.79
N THR A 164 15.78 -5.37 -4.94
CA THR A 164 15.24 -6.16 -3.81
C THR A 164 16.20 -7.26 -3.35
N ARG A 165 17.09 -7.75 -4.23
CA ARG A 165 18.05 -8.85 -4.00
C ARG A 165 19.35 -8.41 -3.34
N THR A 166 19.41 -7.18 -2.83
CA THR A 166 20.54 -6.68 -2.04
C THR A 166 20.36 -6.93 -0.54
N ALA A 167 19.37 -7.75 -0.14
CA ALA A 167 19.01 -7.96 1.26
C ALA A 167 19.97 -8.89 2.03
N ALA A 168 20.89 -9.57 1.34
CA ALA A 168 21.91 -10.41 1.97
C ALA A 168 22.79 -9.58 2.93
N GLY A 169 23.05 -10.12 4.12
CA GLY A 169 23.79 -9.45 5.19
C GLY A 169 23.04 -8.34 5.93
N SER A 170 21.77 -8.09 5.58
CA SER A 170 20.98 -7.02 6.21
C SER A 170 20.37 -7.44 7.55
N ALA A 171 19.90 -6.46 8.33
CA ALA A 171 19.11 -6.74 9.54
C ALA A 171 17.81 -7.52 9.23
N ALA A 172 17.25 -7.37 8.03
CA ALA A 172 16.10 -8.16 7.59
C ALA A 172 16.44 -9.66 7.49
N GLU A 173 17.62 -10.00 6.97
CA GLU A 173 18.05 -11.40 6.88
C GLU A 173 18.33 -11.99 8.26
N LEU A 174 19.02 -11.22 9.13
CA LEU A 174 19.26 -11.61 10.52
C LEU A 174 17.96 -11.93 11.28
N GLN A 175 16.89 -11.17 11.00
CA GLN A 175 15.56 -11.38 11.60
C GLN A 175 14.74 -12.48 10.93
N GLY A 176 15.24 -13.13 9.88
CA GLY A 176 14.48 -14.10 9.08
C GLY A 176 13.31 -13.49 8.33
N LYS A 177 13.39 -12.18 8.01
CA LYS A 177 12.36 -11.40 7.30
C LYS A 177 12.69 -11.15 5.82
N THR A 178 13.58 -11.96 5.26
CA THR A 178 13.88 -12.04 3.83
C THR A 178 13.28 -13.31 3.23
N ALA A 179 13.35 -13.47 1.91
CA ALA A 179 13.03 -14.75 1.29
C ALA A 179 13.96 -15.08 0.12
N THR A 180 13.99 -16.36 -0.23
CA THR A 180 14.83 -16.94 -1.28
C THR A 180 13.94 -17.75 -2.20
N THR A 181 13.21 -17.07 -3.10
CA THR A 181 12.20 -17.71 -3.96
C THR A 181 12.65 -17.95 -5.39
N ASP A 182 13.67 -17.23 -5.85
CA ASP A 182 14.01 -17.08 -7.26
C ASP A 182 15.43 -16.50 -7.44
N GLY A 183 16.37 -17.03 -6.67
CA GLY A 183 17.79 -16.65 -6.72
C GLY A 183 18.33 -16.13 -5.38
N PRO A 184 19.03 -14.98 -5.35
CA PRO A 184 19.59 -14.41 -4.13
C PRO A 184 18.54 -14.07 -3.06
N VAL A 185 19.01 -13.88 -1.84
CA VAL A 185 18.21 -13.38 -0.72
C VAL A 185 17.67 -12.00 -1.08
N ARG A 186 16.34 -11.84 -1.00
CA ARG A 186 15.68 -10.57 -1.29
C ARG A 186 14.82 -10.09 -0.12
N PHE A 187 14.58 -8.79 -0.05
CA PHE A 187 13.62 -8.19 0.87
C PHE A 187 12.23 -8.79 0.67
N THR A 188 11.47 -8.97 1.76
CA THR A 188 10.05 -9.31 1.66
C THR A 188 9.22 -8.04 1.52
N ALA A 189 7.99 -8.16 1.00
CA ALA A 189 7.03 -7.08 1.00
C ALA A 189 6.18 -7.12 2.28
N PRO A 190 6.06 -6.05 3.06
CA PRO A 190 6.82 -4.81 2.94
C PRO A 190 8.21 -4.95 3.59
N SER A 191 9.18 -4.13 3.20
CA SER A 191 10.38 -3.83 3.98
C SER A 191 10.75 -2.37 3.73
N ILE A 192 11.31 -1.68 4.72
CA ILE A 192 11.73 -0.27 4.59
C ILE A 192 13.21 -0.14 4.89
N VAL A 193 13.91 0.64 4.08
CA VAL A 193 15.29 1.05 4.33
C VAL A 193 15.31 2.57 4.50
N PHE A 194 15.81 3.04 5.64
CA PHE A 194 16.01 4.45 5.94
C PHE A 194 17.50 4.79 5.83
N GLU A 195 17.82 5.87 5.12
CA GLU A 195 19.20 6.29 4.90
C GLU A 195 19.40 7.78 5.17
N ARG A 196 20.46 8.09 5.90
CA ARG A 196 20.91 9.47 6.13
C ARG A 196 22.39 9.52 6.44
N SER A 197 23.11 10.41 5.78
CA SER A 197 24.54 10.67 6.05
C SER A 197 25.41 9.40 6.07
N GLY A 198 25.15 8.46 5.16
CA GLY A 198 25.88 7.19 5.05
C GLY A 198 25.48 6.12 6.08
N THR A 199 24.55 6.42 7.00
CA THR A 199 23.96 5.43 7.91
C THR A 199 22.70 4.86 7.28
N GLN A 200 22.61 3.53 7.25
CA GLN A 200 21.45 2.80 6.75
C GLN A 200 20.82 2.00 7.89
N LEU A 201 19.50 2.10 8.04
CA LEU A 201 18.71 1.31 8.99
C LEU A 201 17.63 0.54 8.23
N VAL A 202 17.54 -0.76 8.52
CA VAL A 202 16.66 -1.68 7.78
C VAL A 202 15.54 -2.19 8.69
N ALA A 203 14.31 -1.88 8.31
CA ALA A 203 13.09 -2.42 8.87
C ALA A 203 12.56 -3.53 7.95
N GLY A 204 13.10 -4.75 8.10
CA GLY A 204 12.73 -5.88 7.25
C GLY A 204 11.32 -6.40 7.57
N GLY A 205 10.56 -6.81 6.56
CA GLY A 205 9.22 -7.37 6.73
C GLY A 205 8.21 -6.38 7.33
N PHE A 206 7.00 -6.87 7.61
CA PHE A 206 6.00 -6.12 8.38
C PHE A 206 6.56 -5.76 9.77
N GLN A 207 6.47 -4.48 10.13
CA GLN A 207 6.81 -3.97 11.45
C GLN A 207 5.67 -3.14 12.04
N PRO A 208 5.57 -3.06 13.38
CA PRO A 208 4.67 -2.13 14.02
C PRO A 208 5.20 -0.70 13.91
N VAL A 209 4.32 0.30 14.10
CA VAL A 209 4.63 1.73 13.98
C VAL A 209 5.84 2.13 14.85
N GLU A 210 5.91 1.60 16.07
CA GLU A 210 6.93 1.94 17.05
C GLU A 210 8.33 1.59 16.55
N ALA A 211 8.47 0.51 15.78
CA ALA A 211 9.76 0.13 15.20
C ALA A 211 10.21 1.15 14.16
N TYR A 212 9.33 1.58 13.25
CA TYR A 212 9.65 2.61 12.27
C TYR A 212 9.99 3.95 12.95
N ASP A 213 9.17 4.37 13.92
CA ASP A 213 9.34 5.61 14.68
C ASP A 213 10.68 5.65 15.42
N ILE A 214 11.08 4.56 16.07
CA ILE A 214 12.37 4.44 16.76
C ILE A 214 13.53 4.54 15.76
N LEU A 215 13.46 3.85 14.61
CA LEU A 215 14.54 3.90 13.62
C LEU A 215 14.72 5.32 13.08
N ILE A 216 13.62 5.99 12.70
CA ILE A 216 13.65 7.36 12.17
C ILE A 216 14.20 8.33 13.23
N ALA A 217 13.69 8.29 14.46
CA ALA A 217 14.12 9.19 15.53
C ALA A 217 15.59 8.98 15.96
N ASN A 218 16.11 7.75 15.88
CA ASN A 218 17.54 7.50 16.14
C ASN A 218 18.43 7.93 14.96
N LEU A 219 17.92 7.90 13.74
CA LEU A 219 18.64 8.35 12.55
C LEU A 219 18.73 9.89 12.52
N ASP A 220 17.69 10.58 12.98
CA ASP A 220 17.71 12.03 13.18
C ASP A 220 16.82 12.47 14.35
N PRO A 221 17.40 12.80 15.52
CA PRO A 221 16.62 13.30 16.66
C PRO A 221 16.21 14.77 16.52
N THR A 222 16.61 15.46 15.43
CA THR A 222 16.27 16.88 15.19
C THR A 222 15.00 17.08 14.38
N LEU A 223 14.36 15.99 13.93
CA LEU A 223 13.12 16.03 13.16
C LEU A 223 11.97 16.59 13.99
N HIS A 224 11.05 17.27 13.31
CA HIS A 224 9.72 17.52 13.86
C HIS A 224 8.90 16.23 13.78
N ARG A 225 8.21 15.91 14.87
CA ARG A 225 7.34 14.73 14.96
C ARG A 225 5.93 15.19 15.29
N GLU A 226 5.08 15.26 14.27
CA GLU A 226 3.70 15.72 14.38
C GLU A 226 2.89 14.82 15.35
N PRO A 227 2.20 15.38 16.36
CA PRO A 227 1.33 14.61 17.23
C PRO A 227 0.09 14.08 16.47
N PRO A 228 -0.53 13.00 16.95
CA PRO A 228 -1.86 12.60 16.44
C PRO A 228 -2.86 13.74 16.65
N PRO A 229 -3.74 14.04 15.68
CA PRO A 229 -4.76 15.08 15.86
C PRO A 229 -5.84 14.61 16.83
N GLU A 230 -6.66 15.56 17.31
CA GLU A 230 -7.76 15.27 18.24
C GLU A 230 -8.97 14.61 17.57
N ASP A 231 -9.16 14.85 16.27
CA ASP A 231 -10.26 14.33 15.46
C ASP A 231 -9.78 13.99 14.03
N PRO A 232 -10.57 13.24 13.23
CA PRO A 232 -10.12 12.77 11.93
C PRO A 232 -10.18 13.81 10.79
N ALA A 233 -10.75 15.00 10.99
CA ALA A 233 -10.92 15.95 9.89
C ALA A 233 -9.57 16.41 9.27
N PRO A 234 -8.53 16.78 10.06
CA PRO A 234 -7.22 17.11 9.51
C PRO A 234 -6.56 15.95 8.74
N LEU A 235 -6.88 14.70 9.11
CA LEU A 235 -6.39 13.53 8.40
C LEU A 235 -7.00 13.43 7.00
N LEU A 236 -8.31 13.64 6.87
CA LEU A 236 -8.97 13.59 5.56
C LEU A 236 -8.54 14.71 4.61
N GLU A 237 -8.10 15.84 5.16
CA GLU A 237 -7.46 16.92 4.39
C GLU A 237 -6.05 16.54 3.93
N ARG A 238 -5.24 15.97 4.83
CA ARG A 238 -3.85 15.57 4.54
C ARG A 238 -3.74 14.36 3.60
N PHE A 239 -4.75 13.49 3.60
CA PHE A 239 -4.79 12.26 2.80
C PHE A 239 -6.00 12.28 1.84
N PRO A 240 -5.94 13.08 0.75
CA PRO A 240 -7.08 13.30 -0.14
C PRO A 240 -7.54 12.03 -0.88
N ASP A 241 -6.63 11.09 -1.13
CA ASP A 241 -6.94 9.76 -1.70
C ASP A 241 -7.75 8.84 -0.75
N GLY A 242 -8.09 9.37 0.42
CA GLY A 242 -8.91 8.75 1.42
C GLY A 242 -8.15 7.78 2.30
N LEU A 243 -8.73 7.51 3.47
CA LEU A 243 -8.20 6.59 4.47
C LEU A 243 -9.21 5.48 4.74
N THR A 244 -8.74 4.28 5.06
CA THR A 244 -9.60 3.26 5.66
C THR A 244 -9.85 3.59 7.13
N THR A 245 -10.91 3.02 7.72
CA THR A 245 -11.19 3.20 9.16
C THR A 245 -9.99 2.81 10.03
N GLN A 246 -9.26 1.75 9.64
CA GLN A 246 -8.08 1.30 10.36
C GLN A 246 -6.88 2.25 10.23
N GLU A 247 -6.69 2.87 9.06
CA GLU A 247 -5.65 3.90 8.89
C GLU A 247 -5.96 5.11 9.79
N VAL A 248 -7.22 5.57 9.85
CA VAL A 248 -7.64 6.65 10.74
C VAL A 248 -7.45 6.29 12.21
N ALA A 249 -7.84 5.07 12.61
CA ALA A 249 -7.66 4.59 13.99
C ALA A 249 -6.19 4.60 14.41
N ALA A 250 -5.28 4.17 13.53
CA ALA A 250 -3.84 4.22 13.78
C ALA A 250 -3.32 5.66 13.91
N LEU A 251 -3.76 6.56 13.02
CA LEU A 251 -3.39 7.98 13.02
C LEU A 251 -3.86 8.74 14.27
N LEU A 252 -5.00 8.37 14.86
CA LEU A 252 -5.52 8.98 16.09
C LEU A 252 -4.92 8.39 17.37
N THR A 253 -4.10 7.33 17.27
CA THR A 253 -3.56 6.63 18.44
C THR A 253 -2.57 7.52 19.19
N LYS A 254 -2.78 7.69 20.50
CA LYS A 254 -1.91 8.45 21.39
C LYS A 254 -1.02 7.52 22.21
N GLY A 255 0.22 7.94 22.46
CA GLY A 255 1.15 7.19 23.31
C GLY A 255 1.34 5.74 22.87
N ASN A 256 1.13 4.80 23.80
CA ASN A 256 1.25 3.35 23.60
C ASN A 256 -0.13 2.66 23.56
N ASP A 257 -1.21 3.41 23.32
CA ASP A 257 -2.55 2.86 23.23
C ASP A 257 -2.69 1.98 21.99
N ARG A 258 -3.73 1.14 21.97
CA ARG A 258 -4.10 0.41 20.76
C ARG A 258 -4.98 1.29 19.87
N PRO A 259 -4.90 1.17 18.54
CA PRO A 259 -5.85 1.82 17.65
C PRO A 259 -7.30 1.46 18.00
N ASP A 260 -8.13 2.47 18.28
CA ASP A 260 -9.56 2.30 18.54
C ASP A 260 -10.35 2.50 17.23
N ARG A 261 -10.56 1.38 16.53
CA ARG A 261 -11.29 1.37 15.26
C ARG A 261 -12.77 1.76 15.41
N GLY A 262 -13.40 1.42 16.54
CA GLY A 262 -14.80 1.77 16.78
C GLY A 262 -14.97 3.27 17.00
N ALA A 263 -14.10 3.88 17.82
CA ALA A 263 -14.09 5.32 18.01
C ALA A 263 -13.80 6.08 16.71
N ALA A 264 -12.83 5.61 15.92
CA ALA A 264 -12.52 6.19 14.61
C ALA A 264 -13.73 6.15 13.66
N GLU A 265 -14.42 5.01 13.56
CA GLU A 265 -15.62 4.89 12.72
C GLU A 265 -16.73 5.84 13.18
N MET A 266 -17.02 5.92 14.48
CA MET A 266 -18.03 6.84 15.02
C MET A 266 -17.69 8.30 14.70
N ALA A 267 -16.43 8.71 14.84
CA ALA A 267 -15.99 10.06 14.52
C ALA A 267 -16.11 10.36 13.01
N LEU A 268 -15.74 9.41 12.14
CA LEU A 268 -15.90 9.55 10.69
C LEU A 268 -17.38 9.64 10.28
N LEU A 269 -18.26 8.85 10.91
CA LEU A 269 -19.70 8.93 10.68
C LEU A 269 -20.29 10.28 11.12
N GLN A 270 -19.76 10.89 12.18
CA GLN A 270 -20.14 12.26 12.57
C GLN A 270 -19.75 13.28 11.49
N LEU A 271 -18.55 13.16 10.89
CA LEU A 271 -18.15 14.02 9.76
C LEU A 271 -19.04 13.82 8.53
N VAL A 272 -19.44 12.58 8.24
CA VAL A 272 -20.40 12.30 7.16
C VAL A 272 -21.77 12.93 7.45
N GLY A 273 -22.29 12.78 8.67
CA GLY A 273 -23.54 13.40 9.09
C GLY A 273 -23.50 14.94 9.07
N GLY A 274 -22.31 15.52 9.26
CA GLY A 274 -22.04 16.95 9.12
C GLY A 274 -21.75 17.42 7.69
N GLY A 275 -21.68 16.51 6.70
CA GLY A 275 -21.42 16.83 5.31
C GLY A 275 -19.97 17.21 4.98
N THR A 276 -19.01 16.93 5.86
CA THR A 276 -17.58 17.25 5.66
C THR A 276 -16.75 16.05 5.20
N ALA A 277 -17.31 14.85 5.26
CA ALA A 277 -16.70 13.63 4.74
C ALA A 277 -17.68 12.81 3.88
N VAL A 278 -17.12 11.96 3.02
CA VAL A 278 -17.85 10.99 2.20
C VAL A 278 -17.33 9.59 2.52
N ARG A 279 -18.25 8.64 2.65
CA ARG A 279 -17.97 7.21 2.88
C ARG A 279 -18.13 6.45 1.57
N HIS A 280 -17.06 5.80 1.12
CA HIS A 280 -17.06 4.93 -0.06
C HIS A 280 -16.96 3.46 0.39
N PRO A 281 -18.00 2.63 0.22
CA PRO A 281 -17.96 1.23 0.60
C PRO A 281 -16.79 0.47 -0.06
N LEU A 282 -16.10 -0.35 0.73
CA LEU A 282 -14.95 -1.13 0.25
C LEU A 282 -14.80 -2.42 1.07
N GLY A 283 -14.98 -3.58 0.41
CA GLY A 283 -14.89 -4.88 1.07
C GLY A 283 -15.91 -4.99 2.21
N ASP A 284 -15.42 -5.21 3.44
CA ASP A 284 -16.23 -5.23 4.65
C ASP A 284 -16.34 -3.87 5.39
N ASP A 285 -15.75 -2.81 4.84
CA ASP A 285 -15.66 -1.50 5.47
C ASP A 285 -15.81 -0.37 4.42
N ALA A 286 -14.95 0.65 4.46
CA ALA A 286 -14.97 1.79 3.58
C ALA A 286 -13.59 2.47 3.45
N VAL A 287 -13.48 3.31 2.43
CA VAL A 287 -12.54 4.42 2.35
C VAL A 287 -13.31 5.71 2.61
N TRP A 288 -12.72 6.60 3.40
CA TRP A 288 -13.30 7.87 3.82
C TRP A 288 -12.50 9.00 3.20
N GLN A 289 -13.19 9.96 2.57
CA GLN A 289 -12.58 11.13 1.93
C GLN A 289 -13.20 12.41 2.48
N SER A 290 -12.44 13.51 2.44
CA SER A 290 -13.03 14.83 2.64
C SER A 290 -14.07 15.11 1.54
N ALA A 291 -15.21 15.68 1.90
CA ALA A 291 -16.25 16.06 0.94
C ALA A 291 -15.79 17.14 -0.06
N THR A 292 -14.69 17.84 0.26
CA THR A 292 -14.10 18.87 -0.59
C THR A 292 -12.77 18.44 -1.22
N ALA A 293 -12.40 17.16 -1.13
CA ALA A 293 -11.16 16.65 -1.71
C ALA A 293 -11.14 16.90 -3.22
N ARG A 294 -10.06 17.52 -3.71
CA ARG A 294 -9.82 17.75 -5.14
C ARG A 294 -8.76 16.80 -5.64
N ASP A 295 -8.88 16.40 -6.91
CA ASP A 295 -7.94 15.50 -7.58
C ASP A 295 -7.67 14.20 -6.81
N ALA A 296 -8.63 13.76 -5.98
CA ALA A 296 -8.58 12.56 -5.17
C ALA A 296 -8.97 11.30 -5.96
N LEU A 297 -8.70 10.11 -5.42
CA LEU A 297 -9.20 8.87 -6.03
C LEU A 297 -10.73 8.92 -6.18
N ASP A 298 -11.24 8.63 -7.37
CA ASP A 298 -12.66 8.65 -7.69
C ASP A 298 -13.30 7.27 -7.49
N PHE A 299 -13.84 7.05 -6.30
CA PHE A 299 -14.55 5.81 -5.97
C PHE A 299 -15.98 5.75 -6.53
N THR A 300 -16.51 6.83 -7.12
CA THR A 300 -17.87 6.84 -7.68
C THR A 300 -17.96 6.05 -8.99
N ALA A 301 -16.88 6.03 -9.77
CA ALA A 301 -16.75 5.26 -11.01
C ALA A 301 -17.06 3.77 -10.84
N ARG A 302 -16.76 3.17 -9.66
CA ARG A 302 -17.00 1.74 -9.39
C ARG A 302 -18.44 1.41 -9.01
N GLN A 303 -19.23 2.37 -8.52
CA GLN A 303 -20.63 2.11 -8.13
C GLN A 303 -21.56 1.96 -9.34
N ALA A 304 -21.23 2.57 -10.48
CA ALA A 304 -22.04 2.48 -11.70
C ALA A 304 -22.04 1.08 -12.34
N VAL A 305 -21.00 0.27 -12.12
CA VAL A 305 -20.85 -1.06 -12.73
C VAL A 305 -21.55 -2.15 -11.91
N ALA A 306 -21.76 -1.95 -10.60
CA ALA A 306 -22.40 -2.93 -9.71
C ALA A 306 -23.94 -3.00 -9.83
N VAL A 307 -24.55 -2.10 -10.61
CA VAL A 307 -26.01 -2.02 -10.83
C VAL A 307 -26.39 -2.40 -12.28
N GLY A 308 -25.42 -2.83 -13.10
CA GLY A 308 -25.60 -3.25 -14.49
C GLY A 308 -25.65 -4.75 -14.69
#